data_AF-A0A2D4YAX5-F1
#
_entry.id   AF-A0A2D4YAX5-F1
#
_cell.length_a   1.000
_cell.length_b   1.000
_cell.length_c   1.000
_cell.angle_alpha   90.00
_cell.angle_beta   90.00
_cell.angle_gamma   90.00
#
_symmetry.space_group_name_H-M   'P 1'
#
loop_
_entity.id
_entity.type
_entity.pdbx_description
1 polymer ?
#
loop_
_entity_poly.entity_id
_entity_poly.type
_entity_poly.pdbx_seq_one_letter_code
_entity_poly.pdbx_strand_id
1 'polypeptide(L)'
;MKEDWEKLPLFHKAQDILTLVEHLVKAVEQTDIEFEEEIQVEMLQHHLEYLKKNAMTIPAKIAGVASEDTPYDLRMENAAIIRKAARELITDARGLQMHGYKDEEYLDLLWNEVEEFRILFAEWVKSFDQWNYIIDRWGLFNPPGVNYDDQDPDDDLPFNPEDFFDKD
;
A
#
# COMPACT_ATOMS: atom_id res chain seq x y z
N MET A 1 24.03 -3.64 -6.65
CA MET A 1 23.09 -4.76 -6.92
C MET A 1 21.70 -4.16 -6.74
N LYS A 2 20.79 -4.27 -7.71
CA LYS A 2 19.44 -3.72 -7.55
C LYS A 2 18.72 -4.44 -6.41
N GLU A 3 18.08 -3.68 -5.52
CA GLU A 3 17.25 -4.25 -4.45
C GLU A 3 16.07 -5.02 -5.06
N ASP A 4 15.53 -6.03 -4.35
CA ASP A 4 14.57 -6.96 -4.95
C ASP A 4 13.25 -6.30 -5.36
N TRP A 5 12.84 -5.24 -4.64
CA TRP A 5 11.67 -4.44 -5.01
C TRP A 5 11.86 -3.64 -6.31
N GLU A 6 13.08 -3.20 -6.65
CA GLU A 6 13.35 -2.46 -7.89
C GLU A 6 13.12 -3.29 -9.16
N LYS A 7 12.96 -4.61 -9.02
CA LYS A 7 12.71 -5.52 -10.13
C LYS A 7 11.20 -5.76 -10.33
N LEU A 8 10.37 -5.45 -9.32
CA LEU A 8 8.94 -5.76 -9.34
C LEU A 8 8.19 -4.81 -10.29
N PRO A 9 7.48 -5.32 -11.31
CA PRO A 9 6.62 -4.48 -12.14
C PRO A 9 5.56 -3.73 -11.33
N LEU A 10 5.06 -4.36 -10.26
CA LEU A 10 4.12 -3.77 -9.31
C LEU A 10 4.69 -2.52 -8.63
N PHE A 11 5.97 -2.54 -8.25
CA PHE A 11 6.63 -1.41 -7.60
C PHE A 11 6.77 -0.23 -8.56
N HIS A 12 7.17 -0.47 -9.82
CA HIS A 12 7.23 0.59 -10.82
C HIS A 12 5.85 1.22 -11.05
N LYS A 13 4.80 0.41 -11.17
CA LYS A 13 3.43 0.94 -11.31
C LYS A 13 3.00 1.76 -10.10
N ALA A 14 3.41 1.38 -8.89
CA ALA A 14 3.18 2.18 -7.69
C ALA A 14 3.88 3.54 -7.72
N GLN A 15 5.10 3.62 -8.27
CA GLN A 15 5.82 4.87 -8.46
C GLN A 15 5.16 5.77 -9.51
N ASP A 16 4.62 5.17 -10.58
CA ASP A 16 3.86 5.90 -11.60
C ASP A 16 2.60 6.53 -10.98
N ILE A 17 1.85 5.77 -10.17
CA ILE A 17 0.70 6.28 -9.40
C ILE A 17 1.12 7.42 -8.46
N LEU A 18 2.22 7.26 -7.72
CA LEU A 18 2.72 8.31 -6.83
C LEU A 18 3.00 9.61 -7.60
N THR A 19 3.74 9.51 -8.71
CA THR A 19 4.05 10.65 -9.56
C THR A 19 2.79 11.31 -10.11
N LEU A 20 1.82 10.51 -10.57
CA LEU A 20 0.54 11.02 -11.06
C LEU A 20 -0.24 11.76 -9.97
N VAL A 21 -0.30 11.21 -8.76
CA VAL A 21 -0.98 11.85 -7.62
C VAL A 21 -0.30 13.17 -7.26
N GLU A 22 1.04 13.23 -7.28
CA GLU A 22 1.75 14.49 -7.05
C GLU A 22 1.41 15.57 -8.09
N HIS A 23 1.25 15.20 -9.35
CA HIS A 23 0.80 16.10 -10.40
C HIS A 23 -0.65 16.51 -10.24
N LEU A 24 -1.55 15.56 -9.95
CA LEU A 24 -2.97 15.82 -9.70
C LEU A 24 -3.14 16.82 -8.55
N VAL A 25 -2.44 16.63 -7.42
CA VAL A 25 -2.58 17.55 -6.30
C VAL A 25 -2.08 18.95 -6.67
N LYS A 26 -0.93 19.07 -7.35
CA LYS A 26 -0.45 20.37 -7.83
C LYS A 26 -1.46 21.05 -8.76
N ALA A 27 -2.11 20.27 -9.62
CA ALA A 27 -3.14 20.78 -10.53
C ALA A 27 -4.35 21.31 -9.75
N VAL A 28 -4.86 20.56 -8.76
CA VAL A 28 -5.98 20.98 -7.90
C VAL A 28 -5.62 22.24 -7.10
N GLU A 29 -4.43 22.30 -6.50
CA GLU A 29 -3.94 23.47 -5.74
C GLU A 29 -3.82 24.73 -6.63
N GLN A 30 -3.76 24.58 -7.95
CA GLN A 30 -3.71 25.69 -8.93
C GLN A 30 -5.08 26.05 -9.51
N THR A 31 -6.15 25.33 -9.16
CA THR A 31 -7.50 25.65 -9.62
C THR A 31 -8.16 26.73 -8.78
N ASP A 32 -8.89 27.63 -9.44
CA ASP A 32 -9.73 28.63 -8.78
C ASP A 32 -11.09 28.02 -8.41
N ILE A 33 -11.09 27.06 -7.48
CA ILE A 33 -12.33 26.49 -6.93
C ILE A 33 -12.91 27.50 -5.92
N GLU A 34 -14.11 27.99 -6.19
CA GLU A 34 -14.86 28.84 -5.27
C GLU A 34 -15.58 27.99 -4.22
N PHE A 35 -15.39 28.32 -2.95
CA PHE A 35 -16.04 27.65 -1.83
C PHE A 35 -17.03 28.58 -1.14
N GLU A 36 -18.20 28.06 -0.78
CA GLU A 36 -19.24 28.82 -0.08
C GLU A 36 -19.01 28.84 1.43
N GLU A 37 -18.41 27.79 1.97
CA GLU A 37 -18.17 27.59 3.40
C GLU A 37 -16.75 27.11 3.67
N GLU A 38 -16.15 27.54 4.79
CA GLU A 38 -14.80 27.16 5.21
C GLU A 38 -14.60 25.64 5.32
N ILE A 39 -15.65 24.92 5.76
CA ILE A 39 -15.63 23.46 5.86
C ILE A 39 -15.35 22.77 4.51
N GLN A 40 -15.75 23.37 3.39
CA GLN A 40 -15.51 22.78 2.06
C GLN A 40 -14.02 22.86 1.69
N VAL A 41 -13.33 23.92 2.11
CA VAL A 41 -11.88 24.08 1.94
C VAL A 41 -11.15 23.00 2.75
N GLU A 42 -11.53 22.82 4.01
CA GLU A 42 -10.95 21.81 4.90
C GLU A 42 -11.14 20.39 4.34
N MET A 43 -12.34 20.08 3.84
CA MET A 43 -12.63 18.78 3.23
C MET A 43 -11.82 18.52 1.96
N LEU A 44 -11.69 19.52 1.07
CA LEU A 44 -10.82 19.38 -0.11
C LEU A 44 -9.37 19.12 0.32
N GLN A 45 -8.84 19.91 1.27
CA GLN A 45 -7.48 19.74 1.78
C GLN A 45 -7.27 18.34 2.37
N HIS A 46 -8.25 17.82 3.12
CA HIS A 46 -8.20 16.46 3.64
C HIS A 46 -8.07 15.42 2.52
N HIS A 47 -8.87 15.52 1.47
CA HIS A 47 -8.76 14.60 0.32
C HIS A 47 -7.38 14.68 -0.35
N LEU A 48 -6.81 15.88 -0.50
CA LEU A 48 -5.46 16.06 -1.06
C LEU A 48 -4.38 15.43 -0.17
N GLU A 49 -4.47 15.59 1.15
CA GLU A 49 -3.55 14.98 2.10
C GLU A 49 -3.62 13.44 2.06
N TYR A 50 -4.83 12.88 2.02
CA TYR A 50 -5.03 11.44 1.95
C TYR A 50 -4.57 10.86 0.62
N LEU A 51 -4.78 11.55 -0.50
CA LEU A 51 -4.21 11.19 -1.79
C LEU A 51 -2.68 11.05 -1.70
N LYS A 52 -1.98 12.10 -1.23
CA LYS A 52 -0.51 12.07 -1.07
C LYS A 52 -0.07 10.92 -0.17
N LYS A 53 -0.70 10.80 1.01
CA LYS A 53 -0.35 9.78 2.00
C LYS A 53 -0.52 8.37 1.46
N ASN A 54 -1.65 8.08 0.83
CA ASN A 54 -1.94 6.75 0.29
C ASN A 54 -1.01 6.42 -0.89
N ALA A 55 -0.74 7.39 -1.76
CA ALA A 55 0.16 7.22 -2.89
C ALA A 55 1.60 6.94 -2.44
N MET A 56 2.08 7.58 -1.37
CA MET A 56 3.39 7.29 -0.78
C MET A 56 3.43 5.95 -0.04
N THR A 57 2.32 5.55 0.58
CA THR A 57 2.21 4.31 1.37
C THR A 57 2.38 3.07 0.49
N ILE A 58 1.78 3.05 -0.70
CA ILE A 58 1.79 1.87 -1.59
C ILE A 58 3.21 1.39 -1.92
N PRO A 59 4.11 2.20 -2.54
CA PRO A 59 5.45 1.74 -2.89
C PRO A 59 6.30 1.42 -1.64
N ALA A 60 6.16 2.19 -0.56
CA ALA A 60 6.88 1.92 0.68
C ALA A 60 6.53 0.55 1.27
N LYS A 61 5.24 0.19 1.27
CA LYS A 61 4.76 -1.11 1.77
C LYS A 61 5.16 -2.27 0.87
N ILE A 62 5.24 -2.06 -0.45
CA ILE A 62 5.78 -3.08 -1.37
C ILE A 62 7.26 -3.31 -1.08
N ALA A 63 8.06 -2.23 -1.01
CA ALA A 63 9.50 -2.33 -0.80
C ALA A 63 9.85 -3.04 0.52
N GLY A 64 9.09 -2.76 1.59
CA GLY A 64 9.33 -3.34 2.91
C GLY A 64 9.15 -4.85 3.01
N VAL A 65 8.48 -5.50 2.06
CA VAL A 65 8.20 -6.96 2.08
C VAL A 65 8.53 -7.65 0.75
N ALA A 66 9.40 -7.04 -0.05
CA ALA A 66 9.71 -7.54 -1.39
C ALA A 66 10.60 -8.78 -1.42
N SER A 67 11.34 -9.06 -0.34
CA SER A 67 12.14 -10.28 -0.22
C SER A 67 11.24 -11.51 -0.22
N GLU A 68 11.62 -12.53 -0.99
CA GLU A 68 10.91 -13.82 -1.05
C GLU A 68 10.91 -14.54 0.30
N ASP A 69 11.93 -14.32 1.13
CA ASP A 69 12.08 -14.89 2.46
C ASP A 69 11.18 -14.21 3.51
N THR A 70 10.55 -13.08 3.19
CA THR A 70 9.65 -12.38 4.13
C THR A 70 8.47 -13.28 4.53
N PRO A 71 8.18 -13.46 5.83
CA PRO A 71 7.05 -14.25 6.30
C PRO A 71 5.70 -13.81 5.71
N TYR A 72 4.84 -14.78 5.46
CA TYR A 72 3.54 -14.67 4.83
C TYR A 72 2.61 -13.70 5.56
N ASP A 73 2.56 -13.77 6.89
CA ASP A 73 1.74 -12.91 7.75
C ASP A 73 2.11 -11.43 7.53
N LEU A 74 3.40 -11.10 7.55
CA LEU A 74 3.89 -9.74 7.27
C LEU A 74 3.59 -9.31 5.83
N ARG A 75 3.79 -10.19 4.84
CA ARG A 75 3.47 -9.90 3.43
C ARG A 75 1.97 -9.63 3.25
N MET A 76 1.11 -10.40 3.92
CA MET A 76 -0.34 -10.24 3.87
C MET A 76 -0.84 -8.99 4.60
N GLU A 77 -0.25 -8.64 5.75
CA GLU A 77 -0.54 -7.38 6.45
C GLU A 77 -0.25 -6.18 5.53
N ASN A 78 0.93 -6.16 4.91
CA ASN A 78 1.32 -5.10 3.99
C ASN A 78 0.42 -5.08 2.74
N ALA A 79 0.04 -6.26 2.21
CA ALA A 79 -0.91 -6.36 1.11
C ALA A 79 -2.28 -5.77 1.47
N ALA A 80 -2.77 -5.97 2.69
CA ALA A 80 -4.02 -5.36 3.16
C ALA A 80 -3.94 -3.83 3.21
N ILE A 81 -2.82 -3.28 3.71
CA ILE A 81 -2.57 -1.84 3.75
C ILE A 81 -2.50 -1.24 2.33
N ILE A 82 -1.76 -1.90 1.42
CA ILE A 82 -1.65 -1.49 0.02
C ILE A 82 -3.02 -1.46 -0.64
N ARG A 83 -3.83 -2.52 -0.48
CA ARG A 83 -5.18 -2.58 -1.04
C ARG A 83 -6.08 -1.49 -0.49
N LYS A 84 -6.01 -1.19 0.80
CA LYS A 84 -6.75 -0.10 1.43
C LYS A 84 -6.36 1.24 0.80
N ALA A 85 -5.06 1.54 0.76
CA ALA A 85 -4.53 2.78 0.20
C ALA A 85 -4.95 2.99 -1.26
N ALA A 86 -4.84 1.95 -2.10
CA ALA A 86 -5.26 2.02 -3.50
C ALA A 86 -6.77 2.30 -3.68
N ARG A 87 -7.63 1.75 -2.81
CA ARG A 87 -9.08 2.04 -2.83
C ARG A 87 -9.40 3.44 -2.35
N GLU A 88 -8.65 3.92 -1.37
CA GLU A 88 -8.80 5.27 -0.83
C GLU A 88 -8.36 6.33 -1.84
N LEU A 89 -7.32 6.09 -2.67
CA LEU A 89 -6.98 6.98 -3.79
C LEU A 89 -8.19 7.28 -4.68
N ILE A 90 -8.98 6.26 -5.05
CA ILE A 90 -10.19 6.45 -5.88
C ILE A 90 -11.29 7.18 -5.11
N THR A 91 -11.36 6.98 -3.80
CA THR A 91 -12.38 7.61 -2.95
C THR A 91 -12.10 9.09 -2.79
N ASP A 92 -10.85 9.45 -2.50
CA ASP A 92 -10.42 10.83 -2.35
C ASP A 92 -10.45 11.58 -3.68
N ALA A 93 -10.07 10.95 -4.79
CA ALA A 93 -10.20 11.52 -6.13
C ALA A 93 -11.65 11.89 -6.48
N ARG A 94 -12.63 11.06 -6.08
CA ARG A 94 -14.06 11.39 -6.20
C ARG A 94 -14.47 12.53 -5.26
N GLY A 95 -13.88 12.60 -4.06
CA GLY A 95 -14.03 13.73 -3.16
C GLY A 95 -13.66 15.05 -3.82
N LEU A 96 -12.56 15.09 -4.59
CA LEU A 96 -12.17 16.28 -5.36
C LEU A 96 -13.25 16.69 -6.36
N GLN A 97 -13.86 15.74 -7.09
CA GLN A 97 -14.95 16.03 -8.03
C GLN A 97 -16.17 16.63 -7.32
N MET A 98 -16.53 16.08 -6.17
CA MET A 98 -17.65 16.58 -5.36
C MET A 98 -17.43 18.02 -4.89
N HIS A 99 -16.17 18.41 -4.67
CA HIS A 99 -15.76 19.76 -4.31
C HIS A 99 -15.47 20.67 -5.51
N GLY A 100 -15.83 20.27 -6.73
CA GLY A 100 -15.82 21.15 -7.90
C GLY A 100 -14.57 21.07 -8.78
N TYR A 101 -13.65 20.13 -8.55
CA TYR A 101 -12.58 19.84 -9.48
C TYR A 101 -13.14 19.12 -10.73
N LYS A 102 -12.89 19.67 -11.92
CA LYS A 102 -13.54 19.26 -13.19
C LYS A 102 -12.61 18.61 -14.20
N ASP A 103 -11.35 18.41 -13.87
CA ASP A 103 -10.42 17.78 -14.81
C ASP A 103 -10.65 16.26 -14.82
N GLU A 104 -11.59 15.84 -15.66
CA GLU A 104 -11.97 14.43 -15.82
C GLU A 104 -10.81 13.60 -16.38
N GLU A 105 -9.92 14.18 -17.19
CA GLU A 105 -8.81 13.45 -17.81
C GLU A 105 -7.80 12.96 -16.76
N TYR A 106 -7.42 13.80 -15.79
CA TYR A 106 -6.50 13.39 -14.72
C TYR A 106 -7.12 12.31 -13.81
N LEU A 107 -8.42 12.42 -13.54
CA LEU A 107 -9.13 11.49 -12.66
C LEU A 107 -9.34 10.13 -13.33
N ASP A 108 -9.69 10.13 -14.62
CA ASP A 108 -9.79 8.92 -15.43
C ASP A 108 -8.42 8.24 -15.57
N LEU A 109 -7.35 9.03 -15.77
CA LEU A 109 -6.00 8.50 -15.80
C LEU A 109 -5.64 7.82 -14.48
N LEU A 110 -5.90 8.45 -13.33
CA LEU A 110 -5.65 7.83 -12.02
C LEU A 110 -6.44 6.54 -11.84
N TRP A 111 -7.69 6.51 -12.29
CA TRP A 111 -8.50 5.29 -12.23
C TRP A 111 -7.91 4.15 -13.06
N ASN A 112 -7.48 4.43 -14.29
CA ASN A 112 -6.84 3.44 -15.16
C ASN A 112 -5.53 2.93 -14.57
N GLU A 113 -4.69 3.83 -14.03
CA GLU A 113 -3.42 3.47 -13.39
C GLU A 113 -3.64 2.53 -12.19
N VAL A 114 -4.63 2.82 -11.35
CA VAL A 114 -4.99 1.98 -10.19
C VAL A 114 -5.56 0.63 -10.63
N GLU A 115 -6.31 0.56 -11.73
CA GLU A 115 -6.86 -0.70 -12.24
C GLU A 115 -5.77 -1.60 -12.83
N GLU A 116 -4.82 -1.04 -13.57
CA GLU A 116 -3.64 -1.76 -14.03
C GLU A 116 -2.77 -2.25 -12.85
N PHE A 117 -2.57 -1.40 -11.85
CA PHE A 117 -1.90 -1.76 -10.60
C PHE A 117 -2.60 -2.92 -9.89
N ARG A 118 -3.94 -2.92 -9.84
CA ARG A 118 -4.74 -3.98 -9.19
C ARG A 118 -4.47 -5.36 -9.78
N ILE A 119 -4.27 -5.44 -11.10
CA ILE A 119 -3.95 -6.69 -11.79
C ILE A 119 -2.57 -7.19 -11.36
N LEU A 120 -1.56 -6.33 -11.42
CA LEU A 120 -0.19 -6.66 -10.97
C LEU A 120 -0.17 -7.06 -9.49
N PHE A 121 -0.93 -6.37 -8.66
CA PHE A 121 -1.04 -6.62 -7.22
C PHE A 121 -1.61 -8.01 -6.95
N ALA A 122 -2.67 -8.39 -7.67
CA ALA A 122 -3.29 -9.70 -7.52
C ALA A 122 -2.33 -10.84 -7.90
N GLU A 123 -1.56 -10.69 -8.99
CA GLU A 123 -0.56 -11.69 -9.38
C GLU A 123 0.61 -11.75 -8.37
N TRP A 124 1.02 -10.62 -7.80
CA TRP A 124 2.05 -10.61 -6.77
C TRP A 124 1.60 -11.33 -5.49
N VAL A 125 0.39 -11.08 -5.00
CA VAL A 125 -0.14 -11.76 -3.78
C VAL A 125 -0.25 -13.28 -3.98
N LYS A 126 -0.58 -13.75 -5.18
CA LYS A 126 -0.61 -15.20 -5.50
C LYS A 126 0.74 -15.89 -5.36
N SER A 127 1.85 -15.14 -5.39
CA SER A 127 3.20 -15.70 -5.25
C SER A 127 3.62 -15.95 -3.81
N PHE A 128 2.82 -15.56 -2.82
CA PHE A 128 3.21 -15.66 -1.42
C PHE A 128 3.15 -17.12 -0.96
N ASP A 129 4.24 -17.62 -0.39
CA ASP A 129 4.25 -18.94 0.23
C ASP A 129 3.57 -18.87 1.60
N GLN A 130 2.34 -19.39 1.68
CA GLN A 130 1.57 -19.45 2.92
C GLN A 130 2.24 -20.28 4.02
N TRP A 131 3.18 -21.17 3.70
CA TRP A 131 3.83 -22.03 4.70
C TRP A 131 5.14 -21.45 5.25
N ASN A 132 5.62 -20.33 4.72
CA ASN A 132 6.64 -19.50 5.36
C ASN A 132 5.93 -18.42 6.20
N TYR A 133 5.56 -18.70 7.45
CA TYR A 133 4.77 -17.77 8.28
C TYR A 133 5.27 -17.74 9.72
N ILE A 134 4.99 -16.63 10.40
CA ILE A 134 5.00 -16.53 11.87
C ILE A 134 3.54 -16.53 12.31
N ILE A 135 3.22 -17.17 13.44
CA ILE A 135 1.83 -17.17 13.94
C ILE A 135 1.38 -15.73 14.23
N ASP A 136 0.43 -15.25 13.42
CA ASP A 136 -0.25 -13.99 13.64
C ASP A 136 -1.19 -14.15 14.84
N ARG A 137 -0.80 -13.54 15.96
CA ARG A 137 -1.56 -13.55 17.22
C ARG A 137 -2.85 -12.73 17.16
N TRP A 138 -3.07 -11.94 16.10
CA TRP A 138 -4.36 -11.29 15.81
C TRP A 138 -5.30 -12.18 14.99
N GLY A 139 -4.80 -13.28 14.43
CA GLY A 139 -5.57 -14.30 13.73
C GLY A 139 -6.09 -13.89 12.35
N LEU A 140 -5.52 -12.85 11.74
CA LEU A 140 -5.98 -12.31 10.45
C LEU A 140 -5.25 -12.95 9.26
N PHE A 141 -3.97 -13.28 9.44
CA PHE A 141 -3.09 -13.71 8.34
C PHE A 141 -2.45 -15.09 8.54
N ASN A 142 -3.06 -15.93 9.37
CA ASN A 142 -2.62 -17.32 9.55
C ASN A 142 -3.01 -18.22 8.37
N PRO A 143 -2.18 -19.21 8.02
CA PRO A 143 -2.53 -20.22 7.02
C PRO A 143 -3.71 -21.09 7.46
N PRO A 144 -4.39 -21.77 6.52
CA PRO A 144 -5.48 -22.67 6.86
C PRO A 144 -5.05 -23.76 7.85
N GLY A 145 -5.74 -23.84 8.99
CA GLY A 145 -5.48 -24.84 10.03
C GLY A 145 -4.55 -24.39 11.14
N VAL A 146 -4.01 -23.16 11.08
CA VAL A 146 -3.22 -22.53 12.15
C VAL A 146 -4.09 -21.53 12.90
N ASN A 147 -4.17 -21.65 14.21
CA ASN A 147 -4.91 -20.74 15.08
C ASN A 147 -3.97 -19.73 15.77
N TYR A 148 -4.51 -18.58 16.18
CA TYR A 148 -3.73 -17.52 16.82
C TYR A 148 -3.10 -17.96 18.15
N ASP A 149 -3.65 -19.00 18.79
CA ASP A 149 -3.25 -19.56 20.08
C ASP A 149 -2.55 -20.91 19.98
N ASP A 150 -2.21 -21.37 18.77
CA ASP A 150 -1.36 -22.55 18.61
C ASP A 150 0.03 -22.29 19.22
N GLN A 151 0.63 -23.34 19.78
CA GLN A 151 1.99 -23.29 20.32
C GLN A 151 2.98 -23.18 19.15
N ASP A 152 3.76 -22.09 19.11
CA ASP A 152 4.81 -21.96 18.11
C ASP A 152 5.95 -22.91 18.50
N PRO A 153 6.44 -23.78 17.60
CA PRO A 153 7.62 -24.60 17.89
C PRO A 153 8.85 -23.76 18.28
N ASP A 154 8.90 -22.48 17.89
CA ASP A 154 9.98 -21.56 18.24
C ASP A 154 9.76 -20.86 19.60
N ASP A 155 8.56 -20.89 20.19
CA ASP A 155 8.26 -20.26 21.49
C ASP A 155 9.11 -20.86 22.64
N ASP A 156 9.51 -22.12 22.51
CA ASP A 156 10.30 -22.86 23.52
C ASP A 156 11.81 -22.84 23.24
N LEU A 157 12.26 -22.22 22.14
CA LEU A 157 13.68 -22.16 21.82
C LEU A 157 14.41 -21.16 22.74
N PRO A 158 15.51 -21.56 23.40
CA PRO A 158 16.28 -20.64 24.20
C PRO A 158 16.91 -19.57 23.28
N PHE A 159 16.76 -18.30 23.65
CA PHE A 159 17.41 -17.20 22.93
C PHE A 159 18.92 -17.45 22.82
N ASN A 160 19.41 -17.62 21.59
CA ASN A 160 20.82 -17.78 21.30
C ASN A 160 21.35 -16.51 20.60
N PRO A 161 22.16 -15.70 21.29
CA PRO A 161 22.73 -14.48 20.71
C PRO A 161 23.58 -14.75 19.46
N GLU A 162 24.21 -15.94 19.35
CA GLU A 162 25.09 -16.27 18.23
C GLU A 162 24.34 -16.44 16.89
N ASP A 163 23.01 -16.60 16.90
CA ASP A 163 22.19 -16.72 15.68
C ASP A 163 21.91 -15.35 15.02
N PHE A 164 22.17 -14.24 15.73
CA PHE A 164 21.90 -12.87 15.28
C PHE A 164 23.16 -12.05 15.00
N PHE A 165 24.33 -12.54 15.40
CA PHE A 165 25.61 -11.90 15.12
C PHE A 165 26.42 -12.84 14.22
N ASP A 166 26.47 -12.52 12.93
CA ASP A 166 27.43 -13.17 12.01
C ASP A 166 28.83 -13.07 12.63
N LYS A 167 29.51 -14.22 12.75
CA LYS A 167 30.92 -14.25 13.11
C LYS A 167 31.71 -13.65 11.94
N ASP A 168 32.30 -12.49 12.18
CA ASP A 168 33.20 -11.74 11.27
C ASP A 168 34.13 -12.63 10.43
#